data_AF-A0AA46TJE6-F1
#
_entry.id   AF-A0AA46TJE6-F1
#
_cell.length_a   1.000
_cell.length_b   1.000
_cell.length_c   1.000
_cell.angle_alpha   90.00
_cell.angle_beta   90.00
_cell.angle_gamma   90.00
#
_symmetry.space_group_name_H-M   'P 1'
#
loop_
_entity.id
_entity.type
_entity.pdbx_description
1 polymer ?
#
loop_
_entity_poly.entity_id
_entity_poly.type
_entity_poly.pdbx_seq_one_letter_code
_entity_poly.pdbx_strand_id
1 'polypeptide(L)'
;MPLDESMLGVRVSVRRLVPGEVGPTGGPAMTDVIGRVVALGDGHATIERRDGELVDVRLADVVTARRVPDGARRRRTRPAMDFAPSELARICTRGWPPIELEALGEWSLRAADGFTGRANSVAVHGDPGVELAVALSRVDAFYTARDLQPRAQVVDGSRWDDGFADAGWRGIGGTHDHALVQVADLRDALPFAADESGVTVADTVDDDWLALYGRAATGTPAAARRVLEGPPTVGFLRIGDPLVAIGRVAVTGEWAGLGAVEVAPSHRRQGLGRRIVDASLHWASEHGADKAYLQTMRHNDAALALYARYGFVDHHTYRYLTI
;
A
#
# COMPACT_ATOMS: atom_id res chain seq x y z
N MET A 1 -30.91 1.08 -5.32
CA MET A 1 -30.86 1.16 -3.86
C MET A 1 -30.16 2.45 -3.51
N PRO A 2 -30.58 3.19 -2.47
CA PRO A 2 -29.82 4.34 -1.99
C PRO A 2 -28.44 3.89 -1.50
N LEU A 3 -27.44 4.76 -1.63
CA LEU A 3 -26.12 4.58 -1.04
C LEU A 3 -26.23 5.07 0.42
N ASP A 4 -26.34 4.13 1.35
CA ASP A 4 -26.59 4.38 2.78
C ASP A 4 -25.58 3.63 3.66
N GLU A 5 -25.69 3.77 4.99
CA GLU A 5 -24.78 3.14 5.96
C GLU A 5 -24.69 1.62 5.82
N SER A 6 -25.73 0.94 5.30
CA SER A 6 -25.69 -0.52 5.07
C SER A 6 -24.68 -0.93 4.00
N MET A 7 -24.20 0.04 3.20
CA MET A 7 -23.18 -0.16 2.19
C MET A 7 -21.76 0.14 2.68
N LEU A 8 -21.56 0.61 3.92
CA LEU A 8 -20.22 0.78 4.49
C LEU A 8 -19.47 -0.56 4.48
N GLY A 9 -18.22 -0.52 4.01
CA GLY A 9 -17.40 -1.70 3.80
C GLY A 9 -17.88 -2.60 2.66
N VAL A 10 -18.89 -2.23 1.88
CA VAL A 10 -19.41 -3.06 0.76
C VAL A 10 -18.86 -2.55 -0.56
N ARG A 11 -18.51 -3.48 -1.45
CA ARG A 11 -18.17 -3.14 -2.83
C ARG A 11 -19.42 -2.85 -3.66
N VAL A 12 -19.44 -1.69 -4.29
CA VAL A 12 -20.59 -1.16 -5.03
C VAL A 12 -20.19 -0.68 -6.42
N SER A 13 -21.15 -0.70 -7.34
CA SER A 13 -21.14 0.09 -8.57
C SER A 13 -22.15 1.22 -8.38
N VAL A 14 -21.66 2.47 -8.44
CA VAL A 14 -22.42 3.69 -8.26
C VAL A 14 -22.43 4.45 -9.57
N ARG A 15 -23.61 4.60 -10.16
CA ARG A 15 -23.84 5.52 -11.28
C ARG A 15 -24.19 6.89 -10.72
N ARG A 16 -23.47 7.91 -11.15
CA ARG A 16 -23.68 9.30 -10.74
C ARG A 16 -23.78 10.24 -11.92
N LEU A 17 -24.47 11.36 -11.72
CA LEU A 17 -24.47 12.48 -12.64
C LEU A 17 -23.06 13.11 -12.73
N VAL A 18 -22.75 13.71 -13.88
CA VAL A 18 -21.61 14.61 -14.05
C VAL A 18 -22.18 16.03 -14.15
N PRO A 19 -22.14 16.83 -13.06
CA PRO A 19 -22.80 18.12 -13.02
C PRO A 19 -22.34 19.05 -14.16
N GLY A 20 -23.30 19.62 -14.89
CA GLY A 20 -23.02 20.58 -15.97
C GLY A 20 -22.68 19.96 -17.33
N GLU A 21 -22.58 18.63 -17.43
CA GLU A 21 -22.28 17.94 -18.69
C GLU A 21 -23.53 17.28 -19.29
N VAL A 22 -23.56 17.23 -20.63
CA VAL A 22 -24.64 16.57 -21.41
C VAL A 22 -24.10 15.27 -21.98
N GLY A 23 -24.83 14.20 -21.74
CA GLY A 23 -24.51 12.87 -22.23
C GLY A 23 -24.77 12.71 -23.74
N PRO A 24 -24.28 11.62 -24.34
CA PRO A 24 -24.37 11.38 -25.78
C PRO A 24 -25.81 11.24 -26.31
N THR A 25 -26.79 11.03 -25.43
CA THR A 25 -28.22 10.94 -25.77
C THR A 25 -28.98 12.26 -25.59
N GLY A 26 -28.29 13.36 -25.26
CA GLY A 26 -28.89 14.67 -25.02
C GLY A 26 -29.47 14.88 -23.61
N GLY A 27 -29.44 13.87 -22.75
CA GLY A 27 -29.77 13.98 -21.32
C GLY A 27 -28.56 14.34 -20.46
N PRO A 28 -28.71 14.38 -19.12
CA PRO A 28 -27.59 14.60 -18.21
C PRO A 28 -26.46 13.57 -18.43
N ALA A 29 -25.21 14.02 -18.43
CA ALA A 29 -24.07 13.12 -18.47
C ALA A 29 -24.01 12.29 -17.18
N MET A 30 -23.60 11.04 -17.31
CA MET A 30 -23.47 10.09 -16.21
C MET A 30 -22.15 9.34 -16.31
N THR A 31 -21.58 9.00 -15.16
CA THR A 31 -20.39 8.17 -15.06
C THR A 31 -20.57 7.11 -13.97
N ASP A 32 -19.76 6.06 -14.01
CA ASP A 32 -19.77 4.98 -13.03
C ASP A 32 -18.50 4.99 -12.19
N VAL A 33 -18.67 4.77 -10.89
CA VAL A 33 -17.58 4.49 -9.96
C VAL A 33 -17.82 3.10 -9.38
N ILE A 34 -16.80 2.24 -9.44
CA ILE A 34 -16.84 0.91 -8.86
C ILE A 34 -15.75 0.79 -7.80
N GLY A 35 -16.14 0.48 -6.58
CA GLY A 35 -15.22 0.45 -5.44
C GLY A 35 -15.90 0.07 -4.13
N ARG A 36 -15.14 0.03 -3.04
CA ARG A 36 -15.66 -0.21 -1.69
C ARG A 36 -16.07 1.12 -1.06
N VAL A 37 -17.23 1.17 -0.42
CA VAL A 37 -17.62 2.35 0.38
C VAL A 37 -16.79 2.33 1.66
N VAL A 38 -15.92 3.32 1.86
CA VAL A 38 -15.03 3.39 3.04
C VAL A 38 -15.44 4.47 4.03
N ALA A 39 -16.22 5.46 3.58
CA ALA A 39 -16.83 6.45 4.45
C ALA A 39 -18.15 6.94 3.87
N LEU A 40 -19.07 7.36 4.74
CA LEU A 40 -20.34 7.95 4.39
C LEU A 40 -20.68 9.01 5.46
N GLY A 41 -21.03 10.21 5.04
CA GLY A 41 -21.27 11.33 5.95
C GLY A 41 -21.42 12.65 5.20
N ASP A 42 -22.06 13.64 5.81
CA ASP A 42 -22.17 15.02 5.29
C ASP A 42 -22.73 15.15 3.85
N GLY A 43 -23.56 14.20 3.42
CA GLY A 43 -24.11 14.18 2.05
C GLY A 43 -23.14 13.63 1.00
N HIS A 44 -22.05 12.99 1.43
CA HIS A 44 -21.00 12.41 0.61
C HIS A 44 -20.74 10.93 0.97
N ALA A 45 -20.20 10.20 0.00
CA ALA A 45 -19.66 8.87 0.19
C ALA A 45 -18.26 8.78 -0.45
N THR A 46 -17.31 8.23 0.30
CA THR A 46 -15.97 7.96 -0.20
C THR A 46 -15.91 6.54 -0.71
N ILE A 47 -15.59 6.39 -2.00
CA ILE A 47 -15.48 5.10 -2.68
C ILE A 47 -14.02 4.79 -3.01
N GLU A 48 -13.47 3.74 -2.43
CA GLU A 48 -12.13 3.24 -2.74
C GLU A 48 -12.17 2.31 -3.96
N ARG A 49 -11.46 2.69 -5.04
CA ARG A 49 -11.34 1.91 -6.27
C ARG A 49 -10.40 0.73 -6.10
N ARG A 50 -10.36 -0.14 -7.11
CA ARG A 50 -9.53 -1.36 -7.11
C ARG A 50 -8.03 -1.10 -6.94
N ASP A 51 -7.55 0.08 -7.31
CA ASP A 51 -6.16 0.52 -7.17
C ASP A 51 -5.89 1.28 -5.86
N GLY A 52 -6.90 1.40 -5.00
CA GLY A 52 -6.86 2.17 -3.75
C GLY A 52 -7.11 3.66 -3.93
N GLU A 53 -7.42 4.16 -5.14
CA GLU A 53 -7.82 5.56 -5.32
C GLU A 53 -9.14 5.84 -4.58
N LEU A 54 -9.16 6.89 -3.75
CA LEU A 54 -10.37 7.35 -3.07
C LEU A 54 -11.11 8.35 -3.97
N VAL A 55 -12.38 8.07 -4.25
CA VAL A 55 -13.26 8.95 -5.02
C VAL A 55 -14.39 9.44 -4.13
N ASP A 56 -14.47 10.74 -3.94
CA ASP A 56 -15.59 11.38 -3.29
C ASP A 56 -16.81 11.44 -4.22
N VAL A 57 -17.97 11.04 -3.71
CA VAL A 57 -19.25 10.96 -4.42
C VAL A 57 -20.32 11.70 -3.62
N ARG A 58 -20.83 12.80 -4.16
CA ARG A 58 -22.00 13.48 -3.61
C ARG A 58 -23.23 12.57 -3.71
N LEU A 59 -23.90 12.33 -2.59
CA LEU A 59 -25.10 11.49 -2.53
C LEU A 59 -26.24 12.04 -3.38
N ALA A 60 -26.34 13.37 -3.50
CA ALA A 60 -27.35 14.04 -4.34
C ALA A 60 -27.18 13.75 -5.84
N ASP A 61 -25.96 13.40 -6.29
CA ASP A 61 -25.68 13.10 -7.69
C ASP A 61 -25.85 11.60 -8.01
N VAL A 62 -26.12 10.76 -7.00
CA VAL A 62 -26.25 9.31 -7.18
C VAL A 62 -27.57 8.96 -7.86
N VAL A 63 -27.48 8.33 -9.03
CA VAL A 63 -28.63 7.83 -9.79
C VAL A 63 -28.97 6.41 -9.36
N THR A 64 -27.97 5.54 -9.23
CA THR A 64 -28.17 4.17 -8.75
C THR A 64 -26.92 3.63 -8.09
N ALA A 65 -27.10 2.86 -7.01
CA ALA A 65 -26.05 2.05 -6.40
C ALA A 65 -26.47 0.58 -6.36
N ARG A 66 -25.53 -0.31 -6.68
CA ARG A 66 -25.70 -1.77 -6.67
C ARG A 66 -24.51 -2.45 -6.02
N ARG A 67 -24.75 -3.46 -5.19
CA ARG A 67 -23.70 -4.33 -4.64
C ARG A 67 -23.05 -5.14 -5.77
N VAL A 68 -21.74 -5.31 -5.72
CA VAL A 68 -20.98 -6.14 -6.67
C VAL A 68 -20.05 -7.09 -5.91
N PRO A 69 -19.71 -8.27 -6.46
CA PRO A 69 -18.78 -9.19 -5.80
C PRO A 69 -17.39 -8.58 -5.57
N ASP A 70 -16.77 -8.95 -4.45
CA ASP A 70 -15.40 -8.62 -4.05
C ASP A 70 -14.54 -9.88 -3.84
N GLY A 71 -13.23 -9.68 -3.64
CA GLY A 71 -12.24 -10.73 -3.37
C GLY A 71 -12.35 -11.98 -4.25
N ALA A 72 -12.26 -13.14 -3.60
CA ALA A 72 -12.32 -14.46 -4.23
C ALA A 72 -13.63 -14.76 -5.00
N ARG A 73 -14.70 -13.98 -4.78
CA ARG A 73 -15.99 -14.15 -5.49
C ARG A 73 -15.97 -13.52 -6.89
N ARG A 74 -14.88 -12.84 -7.28
CA ARG A 74 -14.71 -12.29 -8.63
C ARG A 74 -14.35 -13.39 -9.64
N ARG A 75 -15.16 -13.51 -10.69
CA ARG A 75 -14.95 -14.48 -11.79
C ARG A 75 -13.64 -14.28 -12.55
N ARG A 76 -13.18 -13.03 -12.71
CA ARG A 76 -11.94 -12.68 -13.41
C ARG A 76 -11.26 -11.52 -12.70
N THR A 77 -9.97 -11.67 -12.44
CA THR A 77 -9.08 -10.66 -11.87
C THR A 77 -7.84 -10.62 -12.78
N ARG A 78 -7.25 -9.43 -12.97
CA ARG A 78 -5.93 -9.32 -13.62
C ARG A 78 -4.94 -10.05 -12.69
N PRO A 79 -4.09 -10.97 -13.16
CA PRO A 79 -3.05 -11.59 -12.34
C PRO A 79 -2.14 -10.55 -11.67
N ALA A 80 -1.58 -10.88 -10.51
CA ALA A 80 -0.72 -9.95 -9.77
C ALA A 80 0.52 -9.52 -10.56
N MET A 81 1.09 -10.45 -11.33
CA MET A 81 2.28 -10.23 -12.16
C MET A 81 2.05 -9.33 -13.38
N ASP A 82 0.79 -9.13 -13.79
CA ASP A 82 0.48 -8.36 -14.99
C ASP A 82 0.48 -6.85 -14.75
N PHE A 83 0.63 -6.39 -13.50
CA PHE A 83 0.68 -4.97 -13.14
C PHE A 83 2.01 -4.34 -13.55
N ALA A 84 1.98 -3.11 -14.05
CA ALA A 84 3.23 -2.39 -14.31
C ALA A 84 3.89 -2.01 -12.97
N PRO A 85 5.24 -1.96 -12.89
CA PRO A 85 5.94 -1.51 -11.68
C PRO A 85 5.44 -0.15 -11.15
N SER A 86 5.11 0.79 -12.04
CA SER A 86 4.57 2.10 -11.65
C SER A 86 3.18 2.01 -11.03
N GLU A 87 2.29 1.15 -11.54
CA GLU A 87 0.96 0.91 -10.95
C GLU A 87 1.10 0.35 -9.54
N LEU A 88 1.93 -0.69 -9.37
CA LEU A 88 2.14 -1.34 -8.08
C LEU A 88 2.87 -0.43 -7.09
N ALA A 89 3.79 0.42 -7.54
CA ALA A 89 4.47 1.38 -6.67
C ALA A 89 3.51 2.44 -6.07
N ARG A 90 2.49 2.87 -6.84
CA ARG A 90 1.41 3.73 -6.31
C ARG A 90 0.59 3.00 -5.23
N ILE A 91 0.25 1.74 -5.47
CA ILE A 91 -0.44 0.89 -4.48
C ILE A 91 0.41 0.72 -3.21
N CYS A 92 1.70 0.43 -3.37
CA CYS A 92 2.67 0.34 -2.27
C CYS A 92 2.73 1.62 -1.43
N THR A 93 2.65 2.80 -2.07
CA THR A 93 2.59 4.10 -1.40
C THR A 93 1.32 4.23 -0.56
N ARG A 94 0.17 3.81 -1.07
CA ARG A 94 -1.09 3.83 -0.30
C ARG A 94 -1.07 2.87 0.89
N GLY A 95 -0.32 1.77 0.81
CA GLY A 95 -0.14 0.84 1.92
C GLY A 95 0.84 1.33 3.00
N TRP A 96 1.62 2.38 2.72
CA TRP A 96 2.50 3.09 3.65
C TRP A 96 2.31 4.60 3.45
N PRO A 97 1.10 5.13 3.73
CA PRO A 97 0.77 6.49 3.36
C PRO A 97 1.66 7.47 4.11
N PRO A 98 2.19 8.50 3.43
CA PRO A 98 2.97 9.52 4.10
C PRO A 98 2.07 10.44 4.92
N ILE A 99 2.68 11.21 5.83
CA ILE A 99 1.97 12.26 6.58
C ILE A 99 1.67 13.45 5.66
N GLU A 100 2.62 13.76 4.76
CA GLU A 100 2.46 14.77 3.73
C GLU A 100 2.73 14.15 2.36
N LEU A 101 1.83 14.44 1.42
CA LEU A 101 1.89 13.98 0.04
C LEU A 101 1.70 15.17 -0.89
N GLU A 102 2.70 15.43 -1.74
CA GLU A 102 2.60 16.42 -2.82
C GLU A 102 2.81 15.75 -4.17
N ALA A 103 1.97 16.08 -5.15
CA ALA A 103 2.10 15.57 -6.51
C ALA A 103 3.07 16.43 -7.32
N LEU A 104 3.97 15.78 -8.06
CA LEU A 104 4.81 16.41 -9.08
C LEU A 104 4.64 15.63 -10.38
N GLY A 105 3.67 16.05 -11.19
CA GLY A 105 3.18 15.24 -12.30
C GLY A 105 2.75 13.86 -11.79
N GLU A 106 3.37 12.81 -12.32
CA GLU A 106 3.14 11.44 -11.90
C GLU A 106 3.96 11.01 -10.68
N TRP A 107 4.95 11.80 -10.24
CA TRP A 107 5.75 11.53 -9.04
C TRP A 107 4.99 11.90 -7.78
N SER A 108 5.40 11.31 -6.65
CA SER A 108 4.82 11.58 -5.34
C SER A 108 5.91 11.97 -4.35
N LEU A 109 5.92 13.22 -3.90
CA LEU A 109 6.81 13.72 -2.86
C LEU A 109 6.18 13.38 -1.52
N ARG A 110 6.90 12.62 -0.69
CA ARG A 110 6.36 11.97 0.51
C ARG A 110 7.22 12.33 1.72
N ALA A 111 6.61 12.89 2.76
CA ALA A 111 7.28 13.16 4.02
C ALA A 111 6.50 12.57 5.20
N ALA A 112 7.24 12.07 6.19
CA ALA A 112 6.70 11.48 7.40
C ALA A 112 7.75 11.48 8.53
N ASP A 113 8.35 12.64 8.79
CA ASP A 113 9.35 12.88 9.85
C ASP A 113 10.48 11.83 9.89
N GLY A 114 10.98 11.44 8.71
CA GLY A 114 12.06 10.45 8.57
C GLY A 114 11.61 8.99 8.60
N PHE A 115 10.36 8.69 9.01
CA PHE A 115 9.82 7.34 9.06
C PHE A 115 8.83 7.09 7.93
N THR A 116 8.94 6.03 7.14
CA THR A 116 10.08 5.20 6.80
C THR A 116 10.50 5.57 5.36
N GLY A 117 11.52 4.96 4.76
CA GLY A 117 11.88 5.24 3.37
C GLY A 117 10.69 5.17 2.38
N ARG A 118 9.72 4.26 2.62
CA ARG A 118 8.50 4.12 1.81
C ARG A 118 7.51 5.30 1.91
N ALA A 119 7.58 6.05 3.00
CA ALA A 119 6.72 7.21 3.29
C ALA A 119 7.52 8.54 3.35
N ASN A 120 8.84 8.47 3.24
CA ASN A 120 9.76 9.59 3.42
C ASN A 120 10.86 9.59 2.33
N SER A 121 10.40 9.53 1.08
CA SER A 121 11.21 9.63 -0.15
C SER A 121 10.31 9.95 -1.34
N VAL A 122 10.84 10.61 -2.37
CA VAL A 122 10.07 10.85 -3.59
C VAL A 122 9.88 9.52 -4.29
N ALA A 123 8.63 9.17 -4.55
CA ALA A 123 8.24 8.00 -5.30
C ALA A 123 8.30 8.35 -6.79
N VAL A 124 9.30 7.83 -7.49
CA VAL A 124 9.53 8.12 -8.90
C VAL A 124 8.66 7.18 -9.73
N HIS A 125 7.52 7.69 -10.18
CA HIS A 125 6.53 6.96 -10.97
C HIS A 125 6.24 7.74 -12.24
N GLY A 126 6.38 7.14 -13.43
CA GLY A 126 5.98 7.83 -14.67
C GLY A 126 6.69 9.17 -14.88
N ASP A 127 5.99 10.15 -15.46
CA ASP A 127 6.51 11.46 -15.84
C ASP A 127 6.26 12.60 -14.82
N PRO A 128 7.27 13.35 -14.36
CA PRO A 128 7.06 14.48 -13.45
C PRO A 128 6.36 15.69 -14.09
N GLY A 129 6.10 15.67 -15.40
CA GLY A 129 5.43 16.73 -16.15
C GLY A 129 6.30 17.97 -16.39
N VAL A 130 7.57 17.91 -16.02
CA VAL A 130 8.58 18.96 -16.15
C VAL A 130 9.94 18.32 -16.45
N GLU A 131 10.89 19.12 -16.94
CA GLU A 131 12.27 18.66 -17.13
C GLU A 131 12.89 18.12 -15.83
N LEU A 132 13.72 17.07 -15.94
CA LEU A 132 14.29 16.37 -14.79
C LEU A 132 15.03 17.33 -13.83
N ALA A 133 15.82 18.26 -14.35
CA ALA A 133 16.53 19.24 -13.52
C ALA A 133 15.56 20.08 -12.67
N VAL A 134 14.43 20.50 -13.24
CA VAL A 134 13.39 21.24 -12.52
C VAL A 134 12.71 20.35 -11.48
N ALA A 135 12.44 19.09 -11.83
CA ALA A 135 11.86 18.13 -10.89
C ALA A 135 12.78 17.91 -9.68
N LEU A 136 14.09 17.72 -9.90
CA LEU A 136 15.07 17.52 -8.83
C LEU A 136 15.21 18.76 -7.93
N SER A 137 15.18 19.98 -8.48
CA SER A 137 15.16 21.20 -7.66
C SER A 137 13.90 21.30 -6.79
N ARG A 138 12.73 20.86 -7.27
CA ARG A 138 11.50 20.81 -6.46
C ARG A 138 11.56 19.74 -5.37
N VAL A 139 12.14 18.59 -5.68
CA VAL A 139 12.39 17.52 -4.72
C VAL A 139 13.30 18.04 -3.60
N ASP A 140 14.42 18.67 -3.94
CA ASP A 140 15.34 19.27 -2.96
C ASP A 140 14.62 20.29 -2.06
N ALA A 141 13.95 21.28 -2.67
CA ALA A 141 13.21 22.30 -1.93
C ALA A 141 12.14 21.72 -0.98
N PHE A 142 11.41 20.69 -1.41
CA PHE A 142 10.40 20.03 -0.58
C PHE A 142 11.00 19.40 0.68
N TYR A 143 12.15 18.72 0.57
CA TYR A 143 12.80 18.06 1.70
C TYR A 143 13.58 19.05 2.57
N THR A 144 14.27 20.04 2.00
CA THR A 144 14.94 21.11 2.74
C THR A 144 13.96 21.90 3.60
N ALA A 145 12.77 22.24 3.08
CA ALA A 145 11.74 22.96 3.84
C ALA A 145 11.22 22.18 5.07
N ARG A 146 11.54 20.89 5.18
CA ARG A 146 11.12 19.98 6.25
C ARG A 146 12.28 19.45 7.09
N ASP A 147 13.49 19.98 6.89
CA ASP A 147 14.73 19.49 7.51
C ASP A 147 14.96 17.98 7.30
N LEU A 148 14.58 17.48 6.11
CA LEU A 148 14.73 16.08 5.72
C LEU A 148 15.79 15.92 4.63
N GLN A 149 16.49 14.78 4.65
CA GLN A 149 17.40 14.41 3.55
C GLN A 149 16.59 14.05 2.30
N PRO A 150 16.84 14.67 1.13
CA PRO A 150 16.24 14.25 -0.12
C PRO A 150 16.58 12.78 -0.43
N ARG A 151 15.55 11.96 -0.63
CA ARG A 151 15.70 10.57 -1.07
C ARG A 151 14.72 10.28 -2.19
N ALA A 152 15.12 9.46 -3.14
CA ALA A 152 14.27 9.01 -4.25
C ALA A 152 14.15 7.48 -4.25
N GLN A 153 12.93 6.98 -4.31
CA GLN A 153 12.62 5.58 -4.57
C GLN A 153 12.47 5.38 -6.07
N VAL A 154 13.44 4.71 -6.70
CA VAL A 154 13.52 4.55 -8.15
C VAL A 154 13.45 3.07 -8.51
N VAL A 155 12.56 2.69 -9.43
CA VAL A 155 12.51 1.32 -9.97
C VAL A 155 13.78 1.06 -10.77
N ASP A 156 14.45 -0.05 -10.46
CA ASP A 156 15.70 -0.45 -11.11
C ASP A 156 15.49 -0.63 -12.61
N GLY A 157 16.39 -0.08 -13.43
CA GLY A 157 16.30 -0.16 -14.89
C GLY A 157 15.19 0.69 -15.53
N SER A 158 14.53 1.56 -14.76
CA SER A 158 13.64 2.58 -15.34
C SER A 158 14.45 3.68 -16.04
N ARG A 159 13.83 4.45 -16.94
CA ARG A 159 14.48 5.60 -17.61
C ARG A 159 15.01 6.68 -16.65
N TRP A 160 14.54 6.67 -15.40
CA TRP A 160 14.96 7.59 -14.36
C TRP A 160 16.24 7.15 -13.67
N ASP A 161 16.60 5.87 -13.77
CA ASP A 161 17.76 5.31 -13.09
C ASP A 161 19.05 6.02 -13.54
N ASP A 162 19.22 6.18 -14.85
CA ASP A 162 20.33 6.93 -15.44
C ASP A 162 20.22 8.44 -15.18
N GLY A 163 19.01 9.01 -15.31
CA GLY A 163 18.81 10.44 -15.10
C GLY A 163 19.16 10.93 -13.69
N PHE A 164 18.81 10.14 -12.66
CA PHE A 164 19.23 10.44 -11.28
C PHE A 164 20.74 10.28 -11.11
N ALA A 165 21.35 9.24 -11.71
CA ALA A 165 22.79 9.03 -11.65
C ALA A 165 23.59 10.17 -12.30
N ASP A 166 23.14 10.66 -13.46
CA ASP A 166 23.72 11.79 -14.19
C ASP A 166 23.59 13.10 -13.40
N ALA A 167 22.51 13.25 -12.64
CA ALA A 167 22.32 14.36 -11.71
C ALA A 167 23.10 14.22 -10.38
N GLY A 168 23.98 13.23 -10.27
CA GLY A 168 24.86 13.03 -9.12
C GLY A 168 24.27 12.23 -7.97
N TRP A 169 23.03 11.75 -8.09
CA TRP A 169 22.41 10.92 -7.05
C TRP A 169 23.06 9.53 -7.03
N ARG A 170 23.18 8.95 -5.84
CA ARG A 170 23.82 7.65 -5.59
C ARG A 170 22.95 6.77 -4.71
N GLY A 171 23.12 5.47 -4.83
CA GLY A 171 22.48 4.50 -3.93
C GLY A 171 22.84 4.81 -2.48
N ILE A 172 21.89 4.62 -1.56
CA ILE A 172 22.13 4.78 -0.13
C ILE A 172 23.13 3.74 0.42
N GLY A 173 23.42 2.70 -0.37
CA GLY A 173 24.43 1.70 -0.06
C GLY A 173 24.05 0.76 1.08
N GLY A 174 24.98 -0.14 1.40
CA GLY A 174 24.78 -1.15 2.42
C GLY A 174 23.77 -2.22 2.03
N THR A 175 23.28 -2.96 3.02
CA THR A 175 22.35 -4.08 2.77
C THR A 175 20.96 -3.62 2.33
N HIS A 176 20.61 -2.33 2.53
CA HIS A 176 19.28 -1.76 2.26
C HIS A 176 19.15 -1.07 0.89
N ASP A 177 20.13 -1.24 0.01
CA ASP A 177 20.22 -0.49 -1.25
C ASP A 177 19.14 -0.86 -2.27
N HIS A 178 18.88 -2.17 -2.45
CA HIS A 178 17.89 -2.69 -3.41
C HIS A 178 16.81 -3.53 -2.73
N ALA A 179 15.59 -3.03 -2.71
CA ALA A 179 14.42 -3.77 -2.26
C ALA A 179 13.80 -4.57 -3.42
N LEU A 180 13.30 -5.75 -3.07
CA LEU A 180 12.57 -6.66 -3.94
C LEU A 180 11.09 -6.62 -3.61
N VAL A 181 10.29 -6.34 -4.64
CA VAL A 181 8.84 -6.47 -4.59
C VAL A 181 8.47 -7.87 -5.05
N GLN A 182 7.79 -8.63 -4.20
CA GLN A 182 7.19 -9.90 -4.57
C GLN A 182 5.67 -9.80 -4.53
N VAL A 183 5.00 -10.55 -5.40
CA VAL A 183 3.53 -10.58 -5.49
C VAL A 183 2.99 -12.01 -5.54
N ALA A 184 1.75 -12.18 -5.11
CA ALA A 184 1.00 -13.42 -5.25
C ALA A 184 -0.49 -13.11 -5.51
N ASP A 185 -1.15 -13.98 -6.26
CA ASP A 185 -2.61 -14.01 -6.31
C ASP A 185 -3.14 -14.76 -5.07
N LEU A 186 -4.05 -14.14 -4.29
CA LEU A 186 -4.50 -14.73 -3.01
C LEU A 186 -5.21 -16.07 -3.21
N ARG A 187 -5.89 -16.26 -4.34
CA ARG A 187 -6.54 -17.54 -4.67
C ARG A 187 -5.57 -18.72 -4.66
N ASP A 188 -4.31 -18.48 -5.00
CA ASP A 188 -3.26 -19.50 -5.07
C ASP A 188 -2.47 -19.58 -3.75
N ALA A 189 -2.39 -18.47 -3.01
CA ALA A 189 -1.73 -18.40 -1.71
C ALA A 189 -2.55 -19.00 -0.56
N LEU A 190 -3.86 -18.76 -0.53
CA LEU A 190 -4.78 -19.14 0.55
C LEU A 190 -4.80 -20.65 0.87
N PRO A 191 -4.72 -21.58 -0.11
CA PRO A 191 -4.64 -23.01 0.19
C PRO A 191 -3.44 -23.42 1.06
N PHE A 192 -2.40 -22.58 1.14
CA PHE A 192 -1.23 -22.81 1.98
C PHE A 192 -1.32 -22.12 3.35
N ALA A 193 -2.29 -21.22 3.56
CA ALA A 193 -2.57 -20.58 4.84
C ALA A 193 -3.47 -21.51 5.67
N ALA A 194 -2.88 -22.17 6.68
CA ALA A 194 -3.54 -23.28 7.36
C ALA A 194 -3.61 -23.13 8.88
N ASP A 195 -2.79 -22.26 9.47
CA ASP A 195 -2.65 -22.14 10.92
C ASP A 195 -2.56 -20.66 11.33
N GLU A 196 -3.68 -20.14 11.83
CA GLU A 196 -3.78 -18.82 12.45
C GLU A 196 -3.90 -18.91 13.98
N SER A 197 -3.62 -20.08 14.57
CA SER A 197 -3.76 -20.29 16.01
C SER A 197 -3.01 -19.20 16.77
N GLY A 198 -3.55 -18.76 17.91
CA GLY A 198 -2.92 -17.78 18.80
C GLY A 198 -2.53 -16.43 18.16
N VAL A 199 -2.98 -16.14 16.94
CA VAL A 199 -2.83 -14.83 16.32
C VAL A 199 -4.03 -13.96 16.71
N THR A 200 -3.77 -12.75 17.17
CA THR A 200 -4.80 -11.71 17.30
C THR A 200 -4.50 -10.59 16.32
N VAL A 201 -5.55 -9.91 15.86
CA VAL A 201 -5.45 -8.77 14.93
C VAL A 201 -6.14 -7.57 15.55
N ALA A 202 -5.44 -6.44 15.62
CA ALA A 202 -5.99 -5.15 16.03
C ALA A 202 -5.98 -4.16 14.86
N ASP A 203 -6.82 -3.13 14.93
CA ASP A 203 -6.87 -2.01 13.96
C ASP A 203 -5.87 -0.89 14.27
N THR A 204 -5.29 -0.91 15.47
CA THR A 204 -4.34 0.07 15.99
C THR A 204 -3.07 -0.62 16.47
N VAL A 205 -1.96 0.11 16.41
CA VAL A 205 -0.67 -0.34 16.93
C VAL A 205 -0.55 0.06 18.40
N ASP A 206 0.09 -0.76 19.23
CA ASP A 206 0.41 -0.42 20.63
C ASP A 206 1.92 -0.34 20.85
N ASP A 207 2.32 0.04 22.06
CA ASP A 207 3.74 0.25 22.38
C ASP A 207 4.57 -1.05 22.29
N ASP A 208 4.02 -2.19 22.71
CA ASP A 208 4.70 -3.49 22.63
C ASP A 208 4.98 -3.90 21.17
N TRP A 209 4.00 -3.66 20.28
CA TRP A 209 4.17 -3.92 18.85
C TRP A 209 5.24 -3.02 18.24
N LEU A 210 5.24 -1.73 18.56
CA LEU A 210 6.27 -0.79 18.08
C LEU A 210 7.66 -1.16 18.62
N ALA A 211 7.75 -1.56 19.88
CA ALA A 211 8.99 -1.99 20.51
C ALA A 211 9.58 -3.22 19.80
N LEU A 212 8.75 -4.23 19.48
CA LEU A 212 9.21 -5.42 18.75
C LEU A 212 9.55 -5.11 17.28
N TYR A 213 8.85 -4.18 16.63
CA TYR A 213 9.15 -3.78 15.26
C TYR A 213 10.52 -3.11 15.13
N GLY A 214 10.93 -2.33 16.13
CA GLY A 214 12.28 -1.75 16.26
C GLY A 214 12.67 -0.68 15.23
N ARG A 215 12.03 -0.64 14.06
CA ARG A 215 12.30 0.35 12.99
C ARG A 215 11.59 1.68 13.18
N ALA A 216 10.64 1.76 14.12
CA ALA A 216 9.97 3.02 14.50
C ALA A 216 10.99 4.09 14.96
N ALA A 217 12.17 3.69 15.45
CA ALA A 217 13.26 4.56 15.83
C ALA A 217 13.93 5.33 14.68
N THR A 218 13.62 5.01 13.41
CA THR A 218 14.12 5.77 12.25
C THR A 218 13.43 7.13 12.04
N GLY A 219 12.34 7.39 12.76
CA GLY A 219 11.71 8.70 12.92
C GLY A 219 11.15 8.84 14.34
N THR A 220 10.04 9.56 14.51
CA THR A 220 9.38 9.65 15.82
C THR A 220 8.36 8.51 16.00
N PRO A 221 8.09 8.02 17.23
CA PRO A 221 7.01 7.07 17.47
C PRO A 221 5.64 7.56 16.99
N ALA A 222 5.38 8.88 17.12
CA ALA A 222 4.14 9.49 16.64
C ALA A 222 4.02 9.40 15.11
N ALA A 223 5.10 9.73 14.38
CA ALA A 223 5.11 9.60 12.93
C ALA A 223 4.98 8.13 12.49
N ALA A 224 5.64 7.21 13.21
CA ALA A 224 5.52 5.78 12.95
C ALA A 224 4.08 5.29 13.08
N ARG A 225 3.37 5.67 14.14
CA ARG A 225 1.95 5.36 14.32
C ARG A 225 1.11 5.88 13.17
N ARG A 226 1.25 7.17 12.82
CA ARG A 226 0.48 7.80 11.73
C ARG A 226 0.66 7.10 10.38
N VAL A 227 1.88 6.70 10.04
CA VAL A 227 2.16 5.96 8.80
C VAL A 227 1.65 4.52 8.86
N LEU A 228 1.87 3.83 9.99
CA LEU A 228 1.48 2.44 10.16
C LEU A 228 -0.04 2.27 10.13
N GLU A 229 -0.77 3.13 10.83
CA GLU A 229 -2.24 3.12 10.96
C GLU A 229 -2.95 3.87 9.83
N GLY A 230 -2.20 4.62 9.01
CA GLY A 230 -2.78 5.51 8.01
C GLY A 230 -3.64 4.86 6.91
N PRO A 231 -3.42 3.61 6.44
CA PRO A 231 -4.32 3.02 5.46
C PRO A 231 -5.75 2.86 6.01
N PRO A 232 -6.79 3.09 5.20
CA PRO A 232 -8.19 2.95 5.65
C PRO A 232 -8.56 1.56 6.17
N THR A 233 -7.83 0.53 5.73
CA THR A 233 -8.03 -0.85 6.16
C THR A 233 -6.68 -1.46 6.47
N VAL A 234 -6.38 -1.61 7.75
CA VAL A 234 -5.10 -2.12 8.25
C VAL A 234 -5.32 -3.04 9.45
N GLY A 235 -4.50 -4.09 9.53
CA GLY A 235 -4.47 -5.05 10.62
C GLY A 235 -3.07 -5.20 11.18
N PHE A 236 -2.96 -5.19 12.51
CA PHE A 236 -1.75 -5.41 13.30
C PHE A 236 -1.83 -6.77 13.98
N LEU A 237 -1.09 -7.74 13.44
CA LEU A 237 -1.06 -9.11 13.91
C LEU A 237 -0.09 -9.27 15.07
N ARG A 238 -0.45 -10.15 16.00
CA ARG A 238 0.25 -10.35 17.27
C ARG A 238 0.23 -11.82 17.68
N ILE A 239 1.31 -12.32 18.26
CA ILE A 239 1.36 -13.64 18.93
C ILE A 239 2.13 -13.53 20.24
N GLY A 240 1.54 -14.11 21.30
CA GLY A 240 2.16 -14.31 22.61
C GLY A 240 1.90 -13.19 23.62
N ASP A 241 2.02 -13.56 24.89
CA ASP A 241 2.06 -12.67 26.05
C ASP A 241 3.12 -13.23 27.04
N PRO A 242 4.35 -12.69 27.06
CA PRO A 242 4.80 -11.48 26.37
C PRO A 242 4.83 -11.62 24.83
N LEU A 243 4.74 -10.48 24.13
CA LEU A 243 4.70 -10.43 22.67
C LEU A 243 5.99 -10.97 22.03
N VAL A 244 5.86 -11.96 21.14
CA VAL A 244 7.02 -12.63 20.51
C VAL A 244 7.01 -12.62 18.98
N ALA A 245 5.87 -12.33 18.35
CA ALA A 245 5.80 -12.15 16.91
C ALA A 245 4.73 -11.13 16.53
N ILE A 246 5.01 -10.40 15.45
CA ILE A 246 4.13 -9.37 14.89
C ILE A 246 4.06 -9.46 13.37
N GLY A 247 3.01 -8.87 12.82
CA GLY A 247 2.89 -8.57 11.40
C GLY A 247 2.00 -7.36 11.18
N ARG A 248 2.06 -6.80 9.97
CA ARG A 248 1.13 -5.79 9.49
C ARG A 248 0.61 -6.19 8.11
N VAL A 249 -0.69 -6.00 7.92
CA VAL A 249 -1.36 -6.14 6.64
C VAL A 249 -2.18 -4.89 6.36
N ALA A 250 -2.00 -4.28 5.20
CA ALA A 250 -2.82 -3.16 4.74
C ALA A 250 -3.55 -3.56 3.47
N VAL A 251 -4.86 -3.34 3.41
CA VAL A 251 -5.65 -3.58 2.19
C VAL A 251 -5.89 -2.24 1.49
N THR A 252 -5.46 -2.14 0.24
CA THR A 252 -5.64 -0.98 -0.62
C THR A 252 -6.29 -1.42 -1.92
N GLY A 253 -7.57 -1.09 -2.08
CA GLY A 253 -8.39 -1.59 -3.18
C GLY A 253 -8.47 -3.12 -3.19
N GLU A 254 -7.78 -3.77 -4.14
CA GLU A 254 -7.73 -5.23 -4.25
C GLU A 254 -6.41 -5.86 -3.77
N TRP A 255 -5.48 -5.06 -3.26
CA TRP A 255 -4.15 -5.50 -2.87
C TRP A 255 -3.97 -5.56 -1.36
N ALA A 256 -3.31 -6.62 -0.89
CA ALA A 256 -2.85 -6.78 0.48
C ALA A 256 -1.33 -6.53 0.57
N GLY A 257 -0.92 -5.44 1.21
CA GLY A 257 0.48 -5.16 1.51
C GLY A 257 0.89 -5.82 2.83
N LEU A 258 1.68 -6.89 2.76
CA LEU A 258 2.29 -7.52 3.93
C LEU A 258 3.59 -6.77 4.30
N GLY A 259 3.76 -6.49 5.58
CA GLY A 259 4.93 -5.81 6.10
C GLY A 259 5.13 -6.04 7.60
N ALA A 260 6.27 -5.55 8.12
CA ALA A 260 6.59 -5.63 9.54
C ALA A 260 6.44 -7.03 10.17
N VAL A 261 6.72 -8.09 9.39
CA VAL A 261 6.71 -9.47 9.88
C VAL A 261 7.99 -9.70 10.65
N GLU A 262 7.90 -9.71 11.99
CA GLU A 262 9.04 -9.85 12.88
C GLU A 262 8.76 -10.95 13.92
N VAL A 263 9.81 -11.71 14.25
CA VAL A 263 9.79 -12.73 15.31
C VAL A 263 10.97 -12.50 16.23
N ALA A 264 10.70 -12.41 17.52
CA ALA A 264 11.68 -12.26 18.58
C ALA A 264 12.81 -13.28 18.39
N PRO A 265 14.10 -12.89 18.48
CA PRO A 265 15.22 -13.78 18.17
C PRO A 265 15.19 -15.14 18.88
N SER A 266 14.79 -15.16 20.15
CA SER A 266 14.65 -16.37 20.98
C SER A 266 13.49 -17.29 20.59
N HIS A 267 12.56 -16.83 19.75
CA HIS A 267 11.36 -17.57 19.33
C HIS A 267 11.34 -17.89 17.82
N ARG A 268 12.47 -17.65 17.14
CA ARG A 268 12.60 -17.95 15.71
C ARG A 268 12.60 -19.46 15.45
N ARG A 269 12.26 -19.83 14.21
CA ARG A 269 12.21 -21.22 13.72
C ARG A 269 11.15 -22.12 14.40
N GLN A 270 10.20 -21.51 15.11
CA GLN A 270 9.05 -22.20 15.73
C GLN A 270 7.75 -22.08 14.90
N GLY A 271 7.84 -21.60 13.66
CA GLY A 271 6.67 -21.43 12.77
C GLY A 271 5.84 -20.16 13.02
N LEU A 272 6.23 -19.28 13.94
CA LEU A 272 5.47 -18.06 14.26
C LEU A 272 5.32 -17.10 13.08
N GLY A 273 6.38 -16.89 12.29
CA GLY A 273 6.29 -16.07 11.08
C GLY A 273 5.32 -16.64 10.03
N ARG A 274 5.18 -17.96 9.96
CA ARG A 274 4.18 -18.63 9.11
C ARG A 274 2.77 -18.30 9.58
N ARG A 275 2.50 -18.44 10.89
CA ARG A 275 1.19 -18.11 11.47
C ARG A 275 0.79 -16.65 11.25
N ILE A 276 1.74 -15.72 11.35
CA ILE A 276 1.52 -14.31 11.00
C ILE A 276 1.12 -14.16 9.53
N VAL A 277 1.81 -14.82 8.59
CA VAL A 277 1.47 -14.74 7.17
C VAL A 277 0.11 -15.38 6.89
N ASP A 278 -0.17 -16.57 7.44
CA ASP A 278 -1.45 -17.27 7.30
C ASP A 278 -2.62 -16.36 7.69
N ALA A 279 -2.56 -15.81 8.92
CA ALA A 279 -3.57 -14.89 9.43
C ALA A 279 -3.65 -13.59 8.61
N SER A 280 -2.52 -13.09 8.08
CA SER A 280 -2.52 -11.89 7.22
C SER A 280 -3.26 -12.14 5.91
N LEU A 281 -3.06 -13.30 5.27
CA LEU A 281 -3.70 -13.66 4.01
C LEU A 281 -5.21 -13.90 4.19
N HIS A 282 -5.62 -14.59 5.25
CA HIS A 282 -7.03 -14.76 5.60
C HIS A 282 -7.70 -13.42 5.88
N TRP A 283 -7.12 -12.63 6.79
CA TRP A 283 -7.65 -11.31 7.12
C TRP A 283 -7.78 -10.44 5.87
N ALA A 284 -6.76 -10.39 5.01
CA ALA A 284 -6.82 -9.63 3.76
C ALA A 284 -7.93 -10.09 2.81
N SER A 285 -8.12 -11.40 2.67
CA SER A 285 -9.19 -11.98 1.85
C SER A 285 -10.58 -11.60 2.36
N GLU A 286 -10.78 -11.57 3.69
CA GLU A 286 -12.03 -11.12 4.31
C GLU A 286 -12.29 -9.63 4.09
N HIS A 287 -11.24 -8.84 3.97
CA HIS A 287 -11.30 -7.41 3.63
C HIS A 287 -11.31 -7.17 2.09
N GLY A 288 -11.41 -8.26 1.32
CA GLY A 288 -11.67 -8.30 -0.12
C GLY A 288 -10.51 -7.94 -1.02
N ALA A 289 -9.28 -8.06 -0.51
CA ALA A 289 -8.12 -8.23 -1.38
C ALA A 289 -8.25 -9.53 -2.20
N ASP A 290 -7.64 -9.52 -3.38
CA ASP A 290 -7.51 -10.69 -4.26
C ASP A 290 -6.04 -10.99 -4.59
N LYS A 291 -5.12 -10.09 -4.23
CA LYS A 291 -3.67 -10.19 -4.42
C LYS A 291 -2.94 -9.74 -3.19
N ALA A 292 -1.70 -10.16 -3.06
CA ALA A 292 -0.79 -9.68 -2.05
C ALA A 292 0.52 -9.20 -2.68
N TYR A 293 1.13 -8.22 -2.03
CA TYR A 293 2.50 -7.80 -2.29
C TYR A 293 3.27 -7.71 -0.98
N LEU A 294 4.59 -7.80 -1.08
CA LEU A 294 5.52 -7.48 0.00
C LEU A 294 6.77 -6.83 -0.56
N GLN A 295 7.47 -6.08 0.30
CA GLN A 295 8.72 -5.41 -0.02
C GLN A 295 9.79 -5.86 0.97
N THR A 296 10.69 -6.72 0.50
CA THR A 296 11.79 -7.29 1.30
C THR A 296 13.14 -6.98 0.66
N MET A 297 14.22 -7.42 1.28
CA MET A 297 15.57 -7.28 0.73
C MET A 297 15.98 -8.54 -0.01
N ARG A 298 16.73 -8.40 -1.11
CA ARG A 298 17.23 -9.56 -1.90
C ARG A 298 18.06 -10.55 -1.08
N HIS A 299 18.75 -10.07 -0.05
CA HIS A 299 19.60 -10.89 0.82
C HIS A 299 18.83 -11.50 2.02
N ASN A 300 17.52 -11.29 2.12
CA ASN A 300 16.71 -11.80 3.23
C ASN A 300 16.20 -13.22 2.92
N ASP A 301 17.12 -14.17 2.83
CA ASP A 301 16.83 -15.56 2.43
C ASP A 301 15.74 -16.22 3.29
N ALA A 302 15.72 -15.91 4.59
CA ALA A 302 14.72 -16.43 5.52
C ALA A 302 13.31 -15.96 5.18
N ALA A 303 13.15 -14.68 4.82
CA ALA A 303 11.87 -14.13 4.39
C ALA A 303 11.47 -14.65 3.01
N LEU A 304 12.40 -14.69 2.05
CA LEU A 304 12.14 -15.22 0.71
C LEU A 304 11.67 -16.69 0.76
N ALA A 305 12.32 -17.52 1.57
CA ALA A 305 11.94 -18.92 1.77
C ALA A 305 10.59 -19.07 2.49
N LEU A 306 10.20 -18.12 3.34
CA LEU A 306 8.87 -18.08 3.95
C LEU A 306 7.80 -17.79 2.90
N TYR A 307 7.97 -16.72 2.12
CA TYR A 307 6.96 -16.26 1.17
C TYR A 307 6.80 -17.15 -0.07
N ALA A 308 7.89 -17.79 -0.52
CA ALA A 308 7.83 -18.73 -1.65
C ALA A 308 6.81 -19.87 -1.46
N ARG A 309 6.50 -20.24 -0.20
CA ARG A 309 5.50 -21.28 0.11
C ARG A 309 4.07 -20.89 -0.26
N TYR A 310 3.79 -19.59 -0.34
CA TYR A 310 2.47 -19.06 -0.69
C TYR A 310 2.41 -18.63 -2.15
N GLY A 311 3.41 -19.02 -2.97
CA GLY A 311 3.47 -18.66 -4.38
C GLY A 311 3.87 -17.21 -4.66
N PHE A 312 4.47 -16.51 -3.69
CA PHE A 312 5.06 -15.20 -3.97
C PHE A 312 6.21 -15.33 -4.97
N VAL A 313 6.17 -14.49 -5.99
CA VAL A 313 7.16 -14.42 -7.07
C VAL A 313 7.70 -13.00 -7.20
N ASP A 314 8.93 -12.89 -7.68
CA ASP A 314 9.62 -11.62 -7.92
C ASP A 314 8.92 -10.83 -9.02
N HIS A 315 8.54 -9.58 -8.73
CA HIS A 315 7.88 -8.70 -9.70
C HIS A 315 8.85 -7.66 -10.27
N HIS A 316 9.49 -6.88 -9.40
CA HIS A 316 10.45 -5.85 -9.79
C HIS A 316 11.29 -5.46 -8.57
N THR A 317 12.36 -4.73 -8.81
CA THR A 317 13.18 -4.16 -7.75
C THR A 317 13.25 -2.65 -7.85
N TYR A 318 13.50 -2.02 -6.71
CA TYR A 318 13.70 -0.59 -6.63
C TYR A 318 14.84 -0.30 -5.67
N ARG A 319 15.48 0.84 -5.86
CA ARG A 319 16.54 1.34 -4.98
C ARG A 319 16.20 2.70 -4.40
N TYR A 320 16.84 3.02 -3.28
CA TYR A 320 16.81 4.37 -2.73
C TYR A 320 18.06 5.12 -3.14
N LEU A 321 17.86 6.30 -3.72
CA LEU A 321 18.92 7.21 -4.09
C LEU A 321 18.93 8.43 -3.16
N THR A 322 20.11 8.98 -2.90
CA THR A 322 20.33 10.26 -2.21
C THR A 322 21.32 11.10 -3.01
N ILE A 323 21.24 12.41 -2.83
CA ILE A 323 22.32 13.35 -3.18
C ILE A 323 23.39 13.37 -2.08
#